data_AF-A0AAP0RGU8-F1
#
_entry.id   AF-A0AAP0RGU8-F1
#
_cell.length_a   1.000
_cell.length_b   1.000
_cell.length_c   1.000
_cell.angle_alpha   90.00
_cell.angle_beta   90.00
_cell.angle_gamma   90.00
#
_symmetry.space_group_name_H-M   'P 1'
#
loop_
_entity.id
_entity.type
_entity.pdbx_description
1 polymer ?
#
loop_
_entity_poly.entity_id
_entity_poly.type
_entity_poly.pdbx_seq_one_letter_code
_entity_poly.pdbx_strand_id
1 'polypeptide(L)'
;MKARRLPLWLIGVDWRQKLETQRGAVLATELKNNANKLAKWTAQALLASADLMKLGYVSSVHPRDHFNHVILAVVGYKPREFAAQINLNTSNMWGIFKSIVDLCMKLNEGKYVLVKDPSKPQVRIYEVPADAFENDYMEEPLPEDDQVKPPAEDASGGEASAVPTDVEQKEATAEA
;
A
#
# COMPACT_ATOMS: atom_id res chain seq x y z
N MET A 1 -29.29 -11.05 -28.71
CA MET A 1 -27.96 -10.43 -28.56
C MET A 1 -27.63 -10.29 -27.07
N LYS A 2 -26.74 -11.13 -26.53
CA LYS A 2 -26.38 -11.11 -25.11
C LYS A 2 -25.30 -10.05 -24.93
N ALA A 3 -25.61 -8.94 -24.24
CA ALA A 3 -24.62 -7.95 -23.85
C ALA A 3 -23.55 -8.65 -22.99
N ARG A 4 -22.34 -8.81 -23.53
CA ARG A 4 -21.20 -9.26 -22.74
C ARG A 4 -20.94 -8.19 -21.69
N ARG A 5 -21.27 -8.48 -20.44
CA ARG A 5 -20.88 -7.67 -19.29
C ARG A 5 -19.35 -7.65 -19.29
N LEU A 6 -18.76 -6.52 -19.68
CA LEU A 6 -17.31 -6.35 -19.69
C LEU A 6 -16.78 -6.61 -18.26
N PRO A 7 -15.66 -7.32 -18.11
CA PRO A 7 -15.07 -7.57 -16.79
C PRO A 7 -14.89 -6.27 -16.01
N LEU A 8 -15.19 -6.28 -14.71
CA LEU A 8 -15.13 -5.11 -13.82
C LEU A 8 -13.74 -4.43 -13.83
N TRP A 9 -12.69 -5.18 -14.17
CA TRP A 9 -11.31 -4.72 -14.33
C TRP A 9 -11.10 -3.75 -15.52
N LEU A 10 -12.05 -3.65 -16.45
CA LEU A 10 -12.02 -2.71 -17.60
C LEU A 10 -12.57 -1.30 -17.26
N ILE A 11 -13.06 -1.08 -16.04
CA ILE A 11 -13.73 0.18 -15.66
C ILE A 11 -12.71 1.21 -15.11
N GLY A 12 -11.48 0.79 -14.83
CA GLY A 12 -10.38 1.66 -14.40
C GLY A 12 -9.53 2.15 -15.58
N VAL A 13 -8.90 3.32 -15.41
CA VAL A 13 -7.87 3.80 -16.34
C VAL A 13 -6.69 2.81 -16.32
N ASP A 14 -6.21 2.36 -17.49
CA ASP A 14 -4.99 1.55 -17.55
C ASP A 14 -3.77 2.39 -17.19
N TRP A 15 -3.22 2.16 -16.00
CA TRP A 15 -2.08 2.92 -15.50
C TRP A 15 -0.83 2.71 -16.36
N ARG A 16 -0.61 1.53 -16.95
CA ARG A 16 0.61 1.27 -17.75
C ARG A 16 0.68 2.17 -18.98
N GLN A 17 -0.46 2.47 -19.59
CA GLN A 17 -0.52 3.32 -20.78
C GLN A 17 -0.66 4.80 -20.44
N LYS A 18 -1.33 5.11 -19.32
CA LYS A 18 -1.79 6.48 -19.03
C LYS A 18 -0.99 7.20 -17.95
N LEU A 19 -0.17 6.51 -17.16
CA LEU A 19 0.54 7.15 -16.05
C LEU A 19 1.63 8.13 -16.52
N GLU A 20 2.26 7.84 -17.66
CA GLU A 20 3.28 8.72 -18.25
C GLU A 20 2.65 9.93 -18.94
N THR A 21 1.62 9.71 -19.76
CA THR A 21 1.00 10.75 -20.60
C THR A 21 -0.13 11.52 -19.91
N GLN A 22 -0.86 10.90 -18.98
CA GLN A 22 -2.09 11.42 -18.37
C GLN A 22 -2.11 11.19 -16.85
N ARG A 23 -1.00 11.44 -16.17
CA ARG A 23 -0.86 11.25 -14.72
C ARG A 23 -1.96 11.90 -13.88
N GLY A 24 -2.39 13.11 -14.27
CA GLY A 24 -3.48 13.82 -13.59
C GLY A 24 -4.82 13.08 -13.68
N ALA A 25 -5.13 12.46 -14.82
CA ALA A 25 -6.35 11.68 -15.00
C ALA A 25 -6.33 10.39 -14.18
N VAL A 26 -5.17 9.72 -14.10
CA VAL A 26 -4.96 8.57 -13.22
C VAL A 26 -5.19 8.99 -11.76
N LEU A 27 -4.53 10.06 -11.30
CA LEU A 27 -4.70 10.56 -9.93
C LEU A 27 -6.15 10.96 -9.62
N ALA A 28 -6.86 11.60 -10.55
CA ALA A 28 -8.26 11.98 -10.36
C ALA A 28 -9.18 10.75 -10.22
N THR A 29 -8.92 9.70 -11.00
CA THR A 29 -9.64 8.42 -10.90
C THR A 29 -9.36 7.76 -9.54
N GLU A 30 -8.11 7.77 -9.11
CA GLU A 30 -7.72 7.25 -7.79
C GLU A 30 -8.31 8.06 -6.64
N LEU A 31 -8.39 9.38 -6.79
CA LEU A 31 -9.01 10.23 -5.79
C LEU A 31 -10.50 9.92 -5.63
N LYS A 32 -11.20 9.62 -6.73
CA LYS A 32 -12.61 9.23 -6.68
C LYS A 32 -12.82 7.88 -6.01
N ASN A 33 -11.96 6.90 -6.27
CA ASN A 33 -12.12 5.52 -5.77
C ASN A 33 -11.56 5.33 -4.36
N ASN A 34 -10.50 6.05 -4.01
CA ASN A 34 -9.71 5.86 -2.79
C ASN A 34 -9.64 7.13 -1.92
N ALA A 35 -10.62 8.04 -2.03
CA ALA A 35 -10.63 9.35 -1.36
C ALA A 35 -10.22 9.29 0.12
N ASN A 36 -10.86 8.41 0.91
CA ASN A 36 -10.60 8.30 2.35
C ASN A 36 -9.17 7.81 2.64
N LYS A 37 -8.66 6.88 1.84
CA LYS A 37 -7.29 6.34 2.00
C LYS A 37 -6.25 7.44 1.76
N LEU A 38 -6.39 8.19 0.65
CA LEU A 38 -5.51 9.32 0.35
C LEU A 38 -5.63 10.42 1.40
N ALA A 39 -6.84 10.75 1.85
CA ALA A 39 -7.05 11.76 2.89
C ALA A 39 -6.34 11.40 4.21
N LYS A 40 -6.40 10.13 4.64
CA LYS A 40 -5.70 9.67 5.85
C LYS A 40 -4.19 9.79 5.72
N TRP A 41 -3.61 9.38 4.61
CA TRP A 41 -2.16 9.51 4.38
C TRP A 41 -1.71 10.96 4.35
N THR A 42 -2.46 11.83 3.68
CA THR A 42 -2.18 13.26 3.65
C THR A 42 -2.28 13.88 5.04
N ALA A 43 -3.31 13.53 5.81
CA ALA A 43 -3.46 13.99 7.20
C ALA A 43 -2.29 13.53 8.07
N GLN A 44 -1.84 12.28 7.95
CA GLN A 44 -0.67 11.76 8.65
C GLN A 44 0.61 12.53 8.27
N ALA A 45 0.84 12.79 6.98
CA ALA A 45 1.98 13.56 6.52
C ALA A 45 1.96 15.01 7.03
N LEU A 46 0.78 15.64 7.07
CA LEU A 46 0.59 16.97 7.65
C LEU A 46 0.87 17.00 9.15
N LEU A 47 0.39 16.01 9.91
CA LEU A 47 0.61 15.91 11.36
C LEU A 47 2.08 15.64 11.70
N ALA A 48 2.75 14.79 10.91
CA ALA A 48 4.18 14.54 11.03
C ALA A 48 5.05 15.73 10.60
N SER A 49 4.45 16.81 10.08
CA SER A 49 5.16 17.95 9.50
C SER A 49 6.18 17.53 8.43
N ALA A 50 5.83 16.54 7.62
CA ALA A 50 6.70 16.06 6.56
C ALA A 50 6.82 17.11 5.43
N ASP A 51 8.03 17.37 4.97
CA ASP A 51 8.27 18.30 3.85
C ASP A 51 7.75 17.75 2.52
N LEU A 52 7.85 16.42 2.34
CA LEU A 52 7.49 15.73 1.11
C LEU A 52 6.78 14.41 1.44
N MET A 53 5.69 14.11 0.72
CA MET A 53 5.07 12.79 0.66
C MET A 53 5.26 12.19 -0.73
N LYS A 54 5.60 10.90 -0.81
CA LYS A 54 5.79 10.19 -2.08
C LYS A 54 4.71 9.14 -2.27
N LEU A 55 4.04 9.16 -3.43
CA LEU A 55 3.05 8.17 -3.83
C LEU A 55 3.64 7.24 -4.90
N GLY A 56 3.69 5.94 -4.61
CA GLY A 56 4.09 4.91 -5.55
C GLY A 56 2.89 4.30 -6.26
N TYR A 57 2.95 4.23 -7.59
CA TYR A 57 1.97 3.54 -8.42
C TYR A 57 2.45 2.12 -8.68
N VAL A 58 1.77 1.16 -8.07
CA VAL A 58 2.10 -0.27 -8.16
C VAL A 58 0.97 -0.99 -8.87
N SER A 59 1.32 -1.83 -9.84
CA SER A 59 0.37 -2.65 -10.60
C SER A 59 0.84 -4.10 -10.60
N SER A 60 -0.09 -5.06 -10.60
CA SER A 60 0.30 -6.47 -10.75
C SER A 60 0.89 -6.75 -12.14
N VAL A 61 1.74 -7.76 -12.26
CA VAL A 61 2.33 -8.17 -13.55
C VAL A 61 1.23 -8.68 -14.48
N HIS A 62 0.32 -9.49 -13.95
CA HIS A 62 -0.88 -9.97 -14.63
C HIS A 62 -2.13 -9.67 -13.77
N PRO A 63 -3.29 -9.29 -14.34
CA PRO A 63 -4.48 -8.94 -13.56
C PRO A 63 -5.03 -10.06 -12.66
N ARG A 64 -4.67 -11.32 -12.91
CA ARG A 64 -5.07 -12.48 -12.09
C ARG A 64 -3.98 -12.92 -11.11
N ASP A 65 -2.80 -12.30 -11.17
CA ASP A 65 -1.68 -12.62 -10.30
C ASP A 65 -1.63 -11.61 -9.16
N HIS A 66 -1.71 -12.12 -7.92
CA HIS A 66 -1.67 -11.33 -6.70
C HIS A 66 -0.30 -11.37 -5.99
N PHE A 67 0.68 -12.11 -6.52
CA PHE A 67 2.00 -12.22 -5.93
C PHE A 67 2.98 -11.25 -6.59
N ASN A 68 3.00 -11.23 -7.93
CA ASN A 68 3.98 -10.45 -8.67
C ASN A 68 3.47 -9.04 -8.99
N HIS A 69 4.19 -8.04 -8.50
CA HIS A 69 3.88 -6.62 -8.68
C HIS A 69 5.07 -5.84 -9.24
N VAL A 70 4.75 -4.79 -10.01
CA VAL A 70 5.73 -3.87 -10.59
C VAL A 70 5.42 -2.43 -10.21
N ILE A 71 6.46 -1.67 -9.87
CA ILE A 71 6.37 -0.23 -9.62
C ILE A 71 6.44 0.49 -10.96
N LEU A 72 5.40 1.25 -11.30
CA LEU A 72 5.31 1.99 -12.56
C LEU A 72 5.89 3.40 -12.44
N ALA A 73 5.58 4.10 -11.34
CA ALA A 73 6.14 5.42 -11.08
C ALA A 73 6.08 5.76 -9.60
N VAL A 74 6.90 6.72 -9.19
CA VAL A 74 6.83 7.37 -7.88
C VAL A 74 6.72 8.87 -8.08
N VAL A 75 5.76 9.50 -7.40
CA VAL A 75 5.50 10.93 -7.53
C VAL A 75 5.57 11.59 -6.17
N GLY A 76 6.38 12.64 -6.06
CA GLY A 76 6.51 13.44 -4.86
C GLY A 76 5.53 14.62 -4.84
N TYR A 77 4.93 14.87 -3.69
CA TYR A 77 4.06 16.01 -3.44
C TYR A 77 4.44 16.68 -2.12
N LYS A 78 4.23 17.99 -2.02
CA LYS A 78 4.21 18.66 -0.72
C LYS A 78 2.85 18.40 -0.06
N PRO A 79 2.79 17.93 1.21
CA PRO A 79 1.53 17.55 1.83
C PRO A 79 0.47 18.67 1.85
N ARG A 80 0.88 19.93 2.05
CA ARG A 80 -0.04 21.08 2.04
C ARG A 80 -0.66 21.34 0.67
N GLU A 81 0.13 21.24 -0.39
CA GLU A 81 -0.36 21.43 -1.77
C GLU A 81 -1.25 20.24 -2.18
N PHE A 82 -0.87 19.02 -1.80
CA PHE A 82 -1.67 17.83 -2.08
C PHE A 82 -3.01 17.83 -1.33
N ALA A 83 -3.04 18.30 -0.07
CA ALA A 83 -4.28 18.48 0.69
C ALA A 83 -5.28 19.38 -0.04
N ALA A 84 -4.81 20.50 -0.61
CA ALA A 84 -5.65 21.38 -1.42
C ALA A 84 -6.17 20.69 -2.69
N GLN A 85 -5.34 19.90 -3.38
CA GLN A 85 -5.75 19.16 -4.59
C GLN A 85 -6.84 18.11 -4.31
N ILE A 86 -6.79 17.45 -3.15
CA ILE A 86 -7.78 16.44 -2.77
C ILE A 86 -9.00 17.03 -2.04
N ASN A 87 -9.12 18.36 -1.97
CA ASN A 87 -10.16 19.08 -1.24
C ASN A 87 -10.23 18.70 0.26
N LEU A 88 -9.08 18.42 0.88
CA LEU A 88 -8.97 18.18 2.32
C LEU A 88 -8.67 19.50 3.03
N ASN A 89 -9.67 20.02 3.75
CA ASN A 89 -9.53 21.25 4.51
C ASN A 89 -9.03 20.97 5.94
N THR A 90 -7.82 21.46 6.25
CA THR A 90 -7.18 21.29 7.57
C THR A 90 -8.01 21.90 8.71
N SER A 91 -8.68 23.04 8.49
CA SER A 91 -9.54 23.67 9.50
C SER A 91 -10.77 22.80 9.79
N ASN A 92 -11.37 22.20 8.75
CA ASN A 92 -12.48 21.28 8.93
C ASN A 92 -12.05 20.01 9.69
N MET A 93 -10.88 19.47 9.35
CA MET A 93 -10.30 18.31 10.04
C MET A 93 -10.14 18.55 11.55
N TRP A 94 -9.53 19.67 11.93
CA TRP A 94 -9.38 20.05 13.35
C TRP A 94 -10.72 20.38 14.02
N GLY A 95 -11.67 20.97 13.31
CA GLY A 95 -13.01 21.25 13.83
C GLY A 95 -13.79 19.98 14.19
N ILE A 96 -13.73 18.97 13.31
CA ILE A 96 -14.34 17.65 13.56
C ILE A 96 -13.63 16.96 14.74
N PHE A 97 -12.30 16.97 14.77
CA PHE A 97 -11.54 16.40 15.88
C PHE A 97 -11.90 17.05 17.21
N LYS A 98 -11.94 18.39 17.28
CA LYS A 98 -12.34 19.12 18.48
C LYS A 98 -13.75 18.74 18.91
N SER A 99 -14.69 18.62 17.98
CA SER A 99 -16.08 18.23 18.29
C SER A 99 -16.18 16.85 18.93
N ILE A 100 -15.35 15.90 18.50
CA ILE A 100 -15.27 14.56 19.09
C ILE A 100 -14.66 14.64 20.50
N VAL A 101 -13.56 15.36 20.68
CA VAL A 101 -12.90 15.54 21.99
C VAL A 101 -13.84 16.23 22.99
N ASP A 102 -14.52 17.29 22.58
CA ASP A 102 -15.50 18.01 23.42
C ASP A 102 -16.65 17.11 23.87
N LEU A 103 -17.02 16.12 23.06
CA LEU A 103 -18.05 15.14 23.42
C LEU A 103 -17.49 14.08 24.38
N CYS A 104 -16.27 13.59 24.14
CA CYS A 104 -15.60 12.66 25.06
C CYS A 104 -15.36 13.29 26.45
N MET A 105 -15.03 14.58 26.53
CA MET A 105 -14.84 15.30 27.80
C MET A 105 -16.12 15.46 28.63
N LYS A 106 -17.29 15.22 28.05
CA LYS A 106 -18.59 15.25 28.75
C LYS A 106 -19.05 13.86 29.21
N LEU A 107 -18.39 12.80 28.75
CA LEU A 107 -18.69 11.43 29.15
C LEU A 107 -18.01 11.12 30.50
N ASN A 108 -18.51 10.09 31.18
CA ASN A 108 -17.91 9.63 32.42
C ASN A 108 -16.59 8.88 32.15
N GLU A 109 -15.81 8.64 33.19
CA GLU A 109 -14.61 7.82 33.09
C GLU A 109 -15.00 6.36 32.75
N GLY A 110 -14.44 5.83 31.66
CA GLY A 110 -14.78 4.50 31.17
C GLY A 110 -14.08 4.16 29.85
N LYS A 111 -14.32 2.94 29.34
CA LYS A 111 -13.86 2.51 28.01
C LYS A 111 -14.97 2.79 26.98
N TYR A 112 -14.60 3.37 25.85
CA TYR A 112 -15.55 3.73 24.77
C TYR A 112 -15.03 3.28 23.40
N VAL A 113 -15.95 3.00 22.47
CA VAL A 113 -15.66 2.63 21.09
C VAL A 113 -16.38 3.56 20.13
N LEU A 114 -15.61 4.16 19.22
CA LEU A 114 -16.12 4.97 18.12
C LEU A 114 -16.30 4.10 16.87
N VAL A 115 -17.53 3.88 16.43
CA VAL A 115 -17.85 3.01 15.28
C VAL A 115 -18.55 3.80 14.18
N LYS A 116 -18.04 3.68 12.95
CA LYS A 116 -18.74 4.15 11.75
C LYS A 116 -19.77 3.09 11.34
N ASP A 117 -21.02 3.51 11.16
CA ASP A 117 -22.09 2.61 10.72
C ASP A 117 -21.83 2.10 9.30
N PRO A 118 -21.90 0.79 9.02
CA PRO A 118 -21.56 0.26 7.70
C PRO A 118 -22.49 0.78 6.61
N SER A 119 -23.78 0.94 6.92
CA SER A 119 -24.83 1.27 5.97
C SER A 119 -25.14 2.76 5.90
N LYS A 120 -25.08 3.44 7.05
CA LYS A 120 -25.41 4.86 7.18
C LYS A 120 -24.14 5.71 7.32
N PRO A 121 -24.09 6.92 6.76
CA PRO A 121 -22.95 7.83 6.91
C PRO A 121 -22.97 8.52 8.28
N GLN A 122 -22.93 7.74 9.36
CA GLN A 122 -22.96 8.22 10.75
C GLN A 122 -21.89 7.52 11.58
N VAL A 123 -21.40 8.20 12.60
CA VAL A 123 -20.45 7.66 13.58
C VAL A 123 -21.13 7.69 14.96
N ARG A 124 -20.96 6.62 15.73
CA ARG A 124 -21.57 6.44 17.06
C ARG A 124 -20.50 6.09 18.08
N ILE A 125 -20.73 6.51 19.33
CA ILE A 125 -19.89 6.16 20.47
C ILE A 125 -20.67 5.21 21.36
N TYR A 126 -20.05 4.09 21.71
CA TYR A 126 -20.60 3.09 22.62
C TYR A 126 -19.71 3.00 23.84
N GLU A 127 -20.32 2.93 25.02
CA GLU A 127 -19.62 2.53 26.25
C GLU A 127 -19.45 1.02 26.25
N VAL A 128 -18.27 0.55 26.62
CA VAL A 128 -17.95 -0.87 26.70
C VAL A 128 -17.44 -1.23 28.09
N PRO A 129 -17.70 -2.47 28.55
CA PRO A 129 -17.14 -2.98 29.79
C PRO A 129 -15.61 -2.85 29.84
N ALA A 130 -15.07 -2.75 31.05
CA ALA A 130 -13.63 -2.61 31.26
C ALA A 130 -12.83 -3.83 30.75
N ASP A 131 -13.41 -5.02 30.73
CA ASP A 131 -12.79 -6.27 30.30
C ASP A 131 -12.90 -6.54 28.79
N ALA A 132 -13.56 -5.66 28.02
CA ALA A 132 -13.95 -5.92 26.62
C ALA A 132 -12.79 -6.19 25.63
N PHE A 133 -11.55 -5.86 25.98
CA PHE A 133 -10.37 -6.00 25.11
C PHE A 133 -9.22 -6.79 25.74
N GLU A 134 -9.43 -7.40 26.91
CA GLU A 134 -8.35 -8.03 27.67
C GLU A 134 -8.14 -9.51 27.31
N ASN A 135 -8.97 -10.10 26.44
CA ASN A 135 -9.01 -11.56 26.20
C ASN A 135 -8.50 -12.09 24.83
N ASP A 136 -8.03 -11.28 23.88
CA ASP A 136 -7.73 -11.77 22.52
C ASP A 136 -6.25 -11.64 22.08
N TYR A 137 -5.34 -12.31 22.80
CA TYR A 137 -3.97 -12.58 22.33
C TYR A 137 -3.59 -14.06 22.45
N MET A 138 -4.49 -14.97 22.06
CA MET A 138 -4.05 -16.28 21.58
C MET A 138 -3.98 -16.19 20.06
N GLU A 139 -2.83 -15.74 19.56
CA GLU A 139 -2.48 -15.82 18.15
C GLU A 139 -2.42 -17.32 17.81
N GLU A 140 -3.54 -17.88 17.33
CA GLU A 140 -3.53 -19.24 16.78
C GLU A 140 -2.50 -19.27 15.64
N PRO A 141 -1.47 -20.14 15.71
CA PRO A 141 -0.48 -20.25 14.65
C PRO A 141 -1.22 -20.52 13.34
N LEU A 142 -1.01 -19.65 12.35
CA LEU A 142 -1.55 -19.85 11.01
C LEU A 142 -1.14 -21.24 10.50
N PRO A 143 -2.06 -22.04 9.94
CA PRO A 143 -1.73 -23.31 9.30
C PRO A 143 -0.61 -23.10 8.28
N GLU A 144 0.36 -24.02 8.22
CA GLU A 144 1.54 -23.90 7.34
C GLU A 144 1.19 -23.73 5.85
N ASP A 145 -0.04 -24.07 5.43
CA ASP A 145 -0.53 -23.95 4.05
C ASP A 145 -0.73 -22.49 3.56
N ASP A 146 -0.83 -21.50 4.45
CA ASP A 146 -0.90 -20.07 4.09
C ASP A 146 0.47 -19.36 4.15
N GLN A 147 1.54 -20.09 4.48
CA GLN A 147 2.89 -19.55 4.38
C GLN A 147 3.33 -19.51 2.92
N VAL A 148 3.45 -18.31 2.37
CA VAL A 148 4.03 -18.09 1.03
C VAL A 148 5.48 -18.58 1.06
N LYS A 149 5.72 -19.79 0.56
CA LYS A 149 7.07 -20.31 0.33
C LYS A 149 7.83 -19.28 -0.52
N PRO A 150 9.01 -18.80 -0.09
CA PRO A 150 9.86 -18.02 -0.97
C PRO A 150 10.14 -18.85 -2.24
N PRO A 151 10.21 -18.23 -3.43
CA PRO A 151 10.54 -18.94 -4.66
C PRO A 151 11.81 -19.74 -4.43
N ALA A 152 11.76 -21.05 -4.69
CA ALA A 152 12.95 -21.88 -4.65
C ALA A 152 13.98 -21.25 -5.59
N GLU A 153 15.14 -20.88 -5.06
CA GLU A 153 16.31 -20.61 -5.89
C GLU A 153 16.59 -21.92 -6.63
N ASP A 154 16.45 -21.91 -7.96
CA ASP A 154 16.81 -23.02 -8.83
C ASP A 154 18.30 -23.33 -8.61
N ALA A 155 18.57 -24.30 -7.75
CA ALA A 155 19.83 -24.99 -7.64
C ALA A 155 20.06 -25.80 -8.92
N SER A 156 20.46 -25.11 -9.99
CA SER A 156 21.07 -25.73 -11.17
C SER A 156 22.51 -26.12 -10.84
N GLY A 157 22.67 -27.24 -10.14
CA GLY A 157 23.94 -27.90 -9.93
C GLY A 157 24.06 -29.16 -10.79
N GLY A 158 25.02 -29.16 -11.72
CA GLY A 158 25.52 -30.31 -12.49
C GLY A 158 25.06 -30.28 -13.96
N GLU A 159 25.92 -30.25 -14.98
CA GLU A 159 27.20 -30.95 -15.12
C GLU A 159 28.26 -30.06 -15.81
N ALA A 160 29.44 -29.99 -15.19
CA ALA A 160 30.65 -29.50 -15.84
C ALA A 160 31.14 -30.57 -16.82
N SER A 161 30.95 -30.33 -18.12
CA SER A 161 31.59 -31.13 -19.16
C SER A 161 33.05 -30.70 -19.32
N ALA A 162 33.94 -31.67 -19.20
CA ALA A 162 35.38 -31.53 -19.19
C ALA A 162 35.92 -30.90 -20.48
N VAL A 163 36.73 -29.84 -20.34
CA VAL A 163 37.62 -29.34 -21.38
C VAL A 163 39.05 -29.79 -21.00
N PRO A 164 39.77 -30.53 -21.85
CA PRO A 164 41.12 -30.98 -21.53
C PRO A 164 42.10 -29.80 -21.56
N THR A 165 42.85 -29.63 -20.47
CA THR A 165 43.98 -28.71 -20.35
C THR A 165 45.19 -29.26 -21.07
N ASP A 166 45.54 -28.68 -22.23
CA ASP A 166 46.91 -28.72 -22.76
C ASP A 166 47.68 -27.53 -22.18
N VAL A 167 48.66 -27.83 -21.33
CA VAL A 167 49.60 -26.88 -20.73
C VAL A 167 50.92 -26.99 -21.48
N GLU A 168 51.17 -26.07 -22.42
CA GLU A 168 52.49 -25.94 -23.05
C GLU A 168 53.37 -25.02 -22.19
N GLN A 169 54.39 -25.61 -21.57
CA GLN A 169 55.46 -24.93 -20.84
C GLN A 169 56.30 -24.09 -21.81
N LYS A 170 56.50 -22.81 -21.48
CA LYS A 170 57.68 -22.06 -21.96
C LYS A 170 58.54 -21.65 -20.79
N GLU A 171 59.69 -22.31 -20.72
CA GLU A 171 60.84 -21.96 -19.90
C GLU A 171 61.30 -20.54 -20.21
N ALA A 172 61.54 -19.75 -19.17
CA ALA A 172 62.23 -18.49 -19.25
C ALA A 172 63.73 -18.74 -19.04
N THR A 173 64.53 -18.58 -20.09
CA THR A 173 65.99 -18.54 -19.98
C THR A 173 66.45 -17.10 -19.87
N ALA A 174 67.25 -16.82 -18.85
CA ALA A 174 67.95 -15.57 -18.61
C ALA A 174 69.36 -15.62 -19.23
N GLU A 175 69.80 -14.53 -19.85
CA GLU A 175 71.20 -14.06 -19.99
C GLU A 175 71.11 -12.60 -20.49
N ALA A 176 71.58 -11.61 -19.72
CA ALA A 176 72.96 -11.11 -19.64
C ALA A 176 73.35 -10.27 -20.88
#